data_AF-A0A7D5S1E3-F1
#
_entry.id   AF-A0A7D5S1E3-F1
#
_cell.length_a   1.000
_cell.length_b   1.000
_cell.length_c   1.000
_cell.angle_alpha   90.00
_cell.angle_beta   90.00
_cell.angle_gamma   90.00
#
_symmetry.space_group_name_H-M   'P 1'
#
loop_
_entity.id
_entity.type
_entity.pdbx_description
1 polymer ?
#
loop_
_entity_poly.entity_id
_entity_poly.type
_entity_poly.pdbx_seq_one_letter_code
_entity_poly.pdbx_strand_id
1 'polypeptide(L)'
;MRTPSEHEIDDKQREMEVQLLHKNHQDQWLIVSVLIKPGHSNVFLTELWHHSVTNKQKYVHLNPFKLIPAKKTHYVYLGSLTTPPCSEGVIWIVMATPLTASPHQIQYFKKCD
;
A
#
# COMPACT_ATOMS: atom_id res chain seq x y z
N MET A 1 5.28 2.75 -0.50
CA MET A 1 4.35 2.88 0.65
C MET A 1 4.22 4.37 0.94
N ARG A 2 3.19 4.78 1.67
CA ARG A 2 3.01 6.17 2.11
C ARG A 2 2.81 6.19 3.61
N THR A 3 3.48 7.10 4.30
CA THR A 3 3.25 7.36 5.72
C THR A 3 3.13 8.88 5.97
N PRO A 4 1.96 9.39 6.39
CA PRO A 4 0.66 8.72 6.59
C PRO A 4 -0.01 8.30 5.25
N SER A 5 -1.26 7.82 5.30
CA SER A 5 -2.02 7.52 4.07
C SER A 5 -2.34 8.77 3.26
N GLU A 6 -2.36 8.64 1.94
CA GLU A 6 -2.79 9.71 1.03
C GLU A 6 -4.32 9.77 0.96
N HIS A 7 -4.98 8.60 1.00
CA HIS A 7 -6.43 8.52 1.06
C HIS A 7 -6.95 8.62 2.50
N GLU A 8 -8.14 9.20 2.62
CA GLU A 8 -8.96 9.18 3.83
C GLU A 8 -10.30 8.48 3.52
N ILE A 9 -10.82 7.76 4.50
CA ILE A 9 -12.16 7.15 4.44
C ILE A 9 -12.92 7.64 5.66
N ASP A 10 -14.10 8.24 5.44
CA ASP A 10 -14.92 8.90 6.47
C ASP A 10 -14.13 9.96 7.25
N ASP A 11 -13.40 10.82 6.53
CA ASP A 11 -12.54 11.89 7.06
C ASP A 11 -11.49 11.41 8.07
N LYS A 12 -11.01 10.16 7.89
CA LYS A 12 -10.01 9.54 8.75
C LYS A 12 -8.80 9.08 7.94
N GLN A 13 -7.71 9.83 8.07
CA GLN A 13 -6.38 9.40 7.66
C GLN A 13 -5.91 8.20 8.49
N ARG A 14 -5.14 7.32 7.86
CA ARG A 14 -4.55 6.13 8.47
C ARG A 14 -3.04 6.27 8.54
N GLU A 15 -2.44 5.47 9.41
CA GLU A 15 -1.01 5.58 9.72
C GLU A 15 -0.12 5.25 8.52
N MET A 16 -0.58 4.38 7.62
CA MET A 16 0.11 4.07 6.38
C MET A 16 -0.86 3.68 5.26
N GLU A 17 -0.35 3.73 4.04
CA GLU A 17 -1.00 3.22 2.85
C GLU A 17 -0.01 2.44 1.97
N VAL A 18 -0.49 1.30 1.45
CA VAL A 18 0.22 0.52 0.45
C VAL A 18 -0.49 0.72 -0.89
N GLN A 19 0.27 1.14 -1.90
CA GLN A 19 -0.22 1.32 -3.26
C GLN A 19 0.46 0.28 -4.16
N LEU A 20 -0.36 -0.57 -4.79
CA LEU A 20 0.08 -1.60 -5.74
C LEU A 20 -0.21 -1.08 -7.15
N LEU A 21 0.84 -0.63 -7.84
CA LEU A 21 0.75 -0.02 -9.16
C LEU A 21 0.75 -1.11 -10.24
N HIS A 22 -0.23 -1.05 -11.13
CA HIS A 22 -0.36 -1.93 -12.30
C HIS A 22 -0.40 -1.06 -13.55
N LYS A 23 0.27 -1.51 -14.61
CA LYS A 23 0.25 -0.87 -15.92
C LYS A 23 -0.05 -1.92 -16.98
N ASN A 24 -1.00 -1.64 -17.88
CA ASN A 24 -1.27 -2.53 -19.00
C ASN A 24 -0.35 -2.22 -20.21
N HIS A 25 -0.48 -2.99 -21.29
CA HIS A 25 0.32 -2.81 -22.52
C HIS A 25 0.02 -1.51 -23.29
N GLN A 26 -1.03 -0.78 -22.90
CA GLN A 26 -1.42 0.51 -23.48
C GLN A 26 -1.01 1.69 -22.58
N ASP A 27 -0.11 1.45 -21.62
CA ASP A 27 0.38 2.42 -20.65
C ASP A 27 -0.69 3.02 -19.71
N GLN A 28 -1.85 2.37 -19.58
CA GLN A 28 -2.90 2.78 -18.66
C GLN A 28 -2.65 2.22 -17.26
N TRP A 29 -2.89 3.05 -16.25
CA TRP A 29 -2.60 2.73 -14.85
C TRP A 29 -3.85 2.26 -14.08
N LEU A 30 -3.65 1.26 -13.23
CA LEU A 30 -4.57 0.88 -12.17
C LEU A 30 -3.79 0.75 -10.86
N ILE A 31 -4.27 1.40 -9.80
CA ILE A 31 -3.63 1.37 -8.49
C ILE A 31 -4.60 0.78 -7.47
N VAL A 32 -4.16 -0.29 -6.81
CA VAL A 32 -4.88 -0.85 -5.65
C VAL A 32 -4.28 -0.26 -4.38
N SER A 33 -5.08 0.50 -3.64
CA SER A 33 -4.71 1.12 -2.38
C SER A 33 -5.25 0.34 -1.20
N VAL A 34 -4.39 0.08 -0.21
CA VAL A 34 -4.73 -0.61 1.03
C VAL A 34 -4.25 0.22 2.21
N LEU A 35 -5.20 0.71 3.00
CA LEU A 35 -4.91 1.46 4.21
C LEU A 35 -4.46 0.53 5.35
N ILE A 36 -3.58 1.02 6.22
CA ILE A 36 -3.08 0.30 7.38
C ILE A 36 -3.32 1.12 8.65
N LYS A 37 -3.91 0.49 9.65
CA LYS A 37 -4.08 1.06 11.00
C LYS A 37 -3.22 0.31 12.03
N PRO A 38 -2.96 0.91 13.20
CA PRO A 38 -2.34 0.20 14.32
C PRO A 38 -3.15 -1.04 14.72
N GLY A 39 -2.46 -2.13 15.02
CA GLY A 39 -3.06 -3.37 15.51
C GLY A 39 -2.03 -4.49 15.59
N HIS A 40 -2.45 -5.70 15.24
CA HIS A 40 -1.57 -6.86 15.23
C HIS A 40 -0.50 -6.75 14.14
N SER A 41 0.64 -7.39 14.40
CA SER A 41 1.77 -7.43 13.47
C SER A 41 1.38 -8.03 12.14
N ASN A 42 1.80 -7.40 11.04
CA ASN A 42 1.60 -7.92 9.70
C ASN A 42 2.79 -8.77 9.27
N VAL A 43 2.60 -10.07 9.10
CA VAL A 43 3.70 -10.98 8.73
C VAL A 43 4.34 -10.60 7.40
N PHE A 44 3.56 -10.17 6.41
CA PHE A 44 4.09 -9.77 5.11
C PHE A 44 4.97 -8.52 5.22
N LEU A 45 4.59 -7.52 6.02
CA LEU A 45 5.43 -6.33 6.23
C LEU A 45 6.75 -6.68 6.93
N THR A 46 6.73 -7.67 7.83
CA THR A 46 7.94 -8.20 8.46
C THR A 46 8.84 -8.91 7.45
N GLU A 47 8.28 -9.77 6.59
CA GLU A 47 9.01 -10.43 5.50
C GLU A 47 9.66 -9.38 4.59
N LEU A 48 8.87 -8.39 4.13
CA LEU A 48 9.33 -7.31 3.26
C LEU A 48 10.49 -6.52 3.87
N TRP A 49 10.36 -6.10 5.15
CA TRP A 49 11.44 -5.41 5.86
C TRP A 49 12.69 -6.27 5.90
N HIS A 50 12.61 -7.49 6.43
CA HIS A 50 13.81 -8.31 6.61
C HIS A 50 14.61 -8.41 5.30
N HIS A 51 13.91 -8.57 4.19
CA HIS A 51 14.53 -8.59 2.88
C HIS A 51 15.12 -7.23 2.43
N SER A 52 14.48 -6.09 2.72
CA SER A 52 14.99 -4.78 2.34
C SER A 52 16.25 -4.34 3.10
N VAL A 53 16.44 -4.81 4.34
CA VAL A 53 17.56 -4.37 5.21
C VAL A 53 18.73 -5.34 5.23
N THR A 54 18.45 -6.65 5.28
CA THR A 54 19.47 -7.65 5.64
C THR A 54 20.00 -8.46 4.46
N ASN A 55 19.30 -8.46 3.33
CA ASN A 55 19.62 -9.38 2.24
C ASN A 55 20.32 -8.67 1.07
N LYS A 56 21.53 -9.14 0.74
CA LYS A 56 22.22 -8.86 -0.55
C LYS A 56 21.61 -9.63 -1.73
N GLN A 57 20.58 -10.46 -1.49
CA GLN A 57 19.86 -11.15 -2.54
C GLN A 57 19.09 -10.16 -3.41
N LYS A 58 19.29 -10.25 -4.72
CA LYS A 58 18.65 -9.37 -5.71
C LYS A 58 17.15 -9.66 -5.87
N TYR A 59 16.70 -10.85 -5.49
CA TYR A 59 15.31 -11.30 -5.67
C TYR A 59 14.80 -12.07 -4.46
N VAL A 60 13.53 -11.84 -4.13
CA VAL A 60 12.82 -12.48 -3.02
C VAL A 60 11.45 -12.94 -3.50
N HIS A 61 11.02 -14.13 -3.07
CA HIS A 61 9.70 -14.64 -3.41
C HIS A 61 8.68 -14.11 -2.42
N LEU A 62 7.88 -13.13 -2.87
CA LEU A 62 6.81 -12.54 -2.09
C LEU A 62 5.48 -12.79 -2.78
N ASN A 63 4.45 -13.09 -1.99
CA ASN A 63 3.08 -13.17 -2.48
C ASN A 63 2.36 -11.84 -2.16
N PRO A 64 2.21 -10.91 -3.13
CA PRO A 64 1.59 -9.61 -2.88
C PRO A 64 0.10 -9.71 -2.54
N PHE A 65 -0.57 -10.84 -2.82
CA PHE A 65 -1.95 -11.05 -2.38
C PHE A 65 -2.10 -11.05 -0.85
N LYS A 66 -1.02 -11.28 -0.09
CA LYS A 66 -1.03 -11.12 1.38
C LYS A 66 -1.29 -9.66 1.83
N LEU A 67 -1.16 -8.68 0.93
CA LEU A 67 -1.52 -7.28 1.18
C LEU A 67 -2.98 -6.97 0.86
N ILE A 68 -3.75 -7.91 0.32
CA ILE A 68 -5.16 -7.71 0.00
C ILE A 68 -6.02 -8.22 1.18
N PRO A 69 -6.88 -7.39 1.77
CA PRO A 69 -7.81 -7.83 2.81
C PRO A 69 -8.72 -8.97 2.33
N ALA A 70 -9.08 -9.88 3.25
CA ALA A 70 -10.01 -10.96 2.95
C ALA A 70 -11.39 -10.45 2.47
N LYS A 71 -11.89 -9.36 3.09
CA LYS A 71 -13.09 -8.66 2.63
C LYS A 71 -12.72 -7.71 1.50
N LYS A 72 -13.23 -8.00 0.30
CA LYS A 72 -12.86 -7.29 -0.94
C LYS A 72 -13.74 -6.08 -1.26
N THR A 73 -14.55 -5.59 -0.32
CA THR A 73 -15.32 -4.36 -0.51
C THR A 73 -14.36 -3.20 -0.73
N HIS A 74 -14.62 -2.39 -1.75
CA HIS A 74 -13.71 -1.35 -2.21
C HIS A 74 -14.49 -0.19 -2.85
N TYR A 75 -13.82 0.95 -2.94
CA TYR A 75 -14.25 2.12 -3.71
C TYR A 75 -13.47 2.15 -5.02
N VAL A 76 -14.11 2.59 -6.11
CA VAL A 76 -13.46 2.79 -7.41
C VAL A 76 -13.69 4.22 -7.87
N TYR A 77 -12.63 4.87 -8.32
CA TYR A 77 -12.74 6.18 -8.96
C TYR A 77 -11.64 6.37 -10.01
N LEU A 78 -11.85 7.32 -10.92
CA LEU A 78 -10.83 7.79 -11.85
C LEU A 78 -10.10 8.98 -11.23
N GLY A 79 -8.77 8.89 -11.17
CA GLY A 79 -7.92 9.93 -10.58
C GLY A 79 -6.61 10.09 -11.35
N SER A 80 -5.57 10.48 -10.62
CA SER A 80 -4.23 10.70 -11.14
C SER A 80 -3.17 9.91 -10.34
N LEU A 81 -1.93 9.92 -10.84
CA LEU A 81 -0.78 9.55 -10.03
C LEU A 81 -0.60 10.57 -8.89
N THR A 82 -0.23 10.11 -7.70
CA THR A 82 -0.01 10.99 -6.53
C THR A 82 1.39 11.59 -6.48
N THR A 83 2.24 11.29 -7.46
CA THR A 83 3.57 11.87 -7.64
C THR A 83 3.70 12.53 -9.00
N PRO A 84 4.53 13.60 -9.13
CA PRO A 84 4.85 14.21 -10.41
C PRO A 84 5.23 13.15 -11.47
N PRO A 85 4.69 13.25 -12.70
CA PRO A 85 3.96 14.38 -13.28
C PRO A 85 2.45 14.45 -12.98
N CYS A 86 1.95 13.67 -12.02
CA CYS A 86 0.54 13.66 -11.60
C CYS A 86 -0.44 13.34 -12.75
N SER A 87 -0.04 12.45 -13.67
CA SER A 87 -0.85 12.08 -14.83
C SER A 87 -2.23 11.56 -14.45
N GLU A 88 -3.28 12.07 -15.10
CA GLU A 88 -4.67 11.65 -14.93
C GLU A 88 -5.00 10.35 -15.70
N GLY A 89 -6.23 9.86 -15.53
CA GLY A 89 -6.71 8.64 -16.18
C GLY A 89 -6.33 7.35 -15.45
N VAL A 90 -5.96 7.45 -14.17
CA VAL A 90 -5.61 6.32 -13.32
C VAL A 90 -6.88 5.74 -12.69
N ILE A 91 -7.09 4.42 -12.82
CA ILE A 91 -8.15 3.73 -12.08
C ILE A 91 -7.64 3.46 -10.67
N TRP A 92 -8.28 4.04 -9.67
CA TRP A 92 -8.00 3.75 -8.27
C TRP A 92 -9.01 2.75 -7.71
N ILE A 93 -8.50 1.72 -7.05
CA ILE A 93 -9.28 0.76 -6.26
C ILE A 93 -8.82 0.90 -4.81
N VAL A 94 -9.64 1.52 -3.95
CA VAL A 94 -9.31 1.74 -2.54
C VAL A 94 -10.04 0.71 -1.69
N MET A 95 -9.30 -0.18 -1.02
CA MET A 95 -9.88 -1.21 -0.17
C MET A 95 -10.54 -0.59 1.06
N ALA A 96 -11.84 -0.88 1.26
CA ALA A 96 -12.59 -0.31 2.38
C ALA A 96 -12.18 -0.91 3.73
N THR A 97 -11.64 -2.14 3.73
CA THR A 97 -11.15 -2.81 4.95
C THR A 97 -9.65 -2.54 5.10
N PRO A 98 -9.20 -1.84 6.15
CA PRO A 98 -7.78 -1.64 6.37
C PRO A 98 -7.12 -2.92 6.89
N LEU A 99 -5.85 -3.10 6.57
CA LEU A 99 -4.99 -4.07 7.26
C LEU A 99 -4.51 -3.49 8.59
N THR A 100 -3.92 -4.35 9.42
CA THR A 100 -3.24 -3.93 10.65
C THR A 100 -1.74 -4.12 10.53
N ALA A 101 -0.99 -3.24 11.19
CA ALA A 101 0.43 -3.42 11.47
C ALA A 101 0.70 -3.02 12.93
N SER A 102 1.74 -3.60 13.53
CA SER A 102 2.14 -3.20 14.87
C SER A 102 2.70 -1.77 14.88
N PRO A 103 2.57 -1.01 15.99
CA PRO A 103 3.16 0.32 16.10
C PRO A 103 4.65 0.36 15.75
N HIS A 104 5.41 -0.69 16.10
CA HIS A 104 6.82 -0.82 15.75
C HIS A 104 7.05 -0.93 14.24
N GLN A 105 6.23 -1.70 13.52
CA GLN A 105 6.29 -1.78 12.06
C GLN A 105 5.96 -0.43 11.42
N ILE A 106 4.91 0.25 11.88
CA ILE A 106 4.51 1.57 11.38
C ILE A 106 5.64 2.59 11.57
N GLN A 107 6.22 2.62 12.77
CA GLN A 107 7.30 3.55 13.09
C GLN A 107 8.54 3.34 12.24
N TYR A 108 8.81 2.10 11.84
CA TYR A 108 9.95 1.81 10.97
C TYR A 108 9.77 2.40 9.57
N PHE A 109 8.62 2.17 8.93
CA PHE A 109 8.37 2.72 7.59
C PHE A 109 8.28 4.24 7.59
N LYS A 110 7.83 4.87 8.68
CA LYS A 110 7.90 6.34 8.87
C LYS A 110 9.30 6.93 8.85
N LYS A 111 10.36 6.14 9.11
CA LYS A 111 11.74 6.62 9.13
C LYS A 111 12.45 6.52 7.78
N CYS A 112 11.84 5.85 6.80
CA CYS A 112 12.44 5.57 5.50
C CYS A 112 11.89 6.44 4.36
N ASP A 113 10.82 7.21 4.63
CA ASP A 113 10.34 8.30 3.78
C ASP A 113 11.11 9.60 4.11
#